data_AF-A0A4Q5TMJ5-F1
#
_entry.id   AF-A0A4Q5TMJ5-F1
#
_cell.length_a   1.000
_cell.length_b   1.000
_cell.length_c   1.000
_cell.angle_alpha   90.00
_cell.angle_beta   90.00
_cell.angle_gamma   90.00
#
_symmetry.space_group_name_H-M   'P 1'
#
loop_
_entity.id
_entity.type
_entity.pdbx_description
1 polymer ?
#
loop_
_entity_poly.entity_id
_entity_poly.type
_entity_poly.pdbx_seq_one_letter_code
_entity_poly.pdbx_strand_id
1 'polypeptide(L)'
;MDELVTGIKIFAGDASLALNLYYYIPAAFCRIVYPEPEYSNEIVLAKSGKTIRTHSLADDKIFKVVMEESSKSYARDNTADKIVSILVHSAEFDALNKALHAGSSLQDLGFSPSVYNL
;
A
#
# COMPACT_ATOMS: atom_id res chain seq x y z
N MET A 1 14.29 12.61 0.91
CA MET A 1 13.31 11.82 1.69
C MET A 1 12.01 12.58 1.56
N ASP A 2 10.96 11.91 1.10
CA ASP A 2 9.66 12.51 0.74
C ASP A 2 9.10 13.39 1.87
N GLU A 3 8.51 14.55 1.53
CA GLU A 3 7.86 15.45 2.52
C GLU A 3 6.73 14.71 3.24
N LEU A 4 6.05 13.80 2.55
CA LEU A 4 5.00 12.95 3.11
C LEU A 4 5.56 12.00 4.18
N VAL A 5 6.67 11.30 3.89
CA VAL A 5 7.34 10.43 4.88
C VAL A 5 7.80 11.22 6.09
N THR A 6 8.27 12.46 5.89
CA THR A 6 8.72 13.34 6.98
C THR A 6 7.54 13.78 7.86
N GLY A 7 6.40 14.13 7.26
CA GLY A 7 5.17 14.45 7.99
C GLY A 7 4.66 13.26 8.82
N ILE A 8 4.64 12.07 8.23
CA ILE A 8 4.23 10.84 8.93
C ILE A 8 5.21 10.52 10.07
N LYS A 9 6.52 10.72 9.87
CA LYS A 9 7.53 10.54 10.92
C LYS A 9 7.31 11.45 12.13
N ILE A 10 7.02 12.73 11.89
CA ILE A 10 6.73 13.70 12.96
C ILE A 10 5.48 13.27 13.73
N PHE A 11 4.43 12.83 13.04
CA PHE A 11 3.19 12.37 13.67
C PHE A 11 3.37 11.07 14.47
N ALA A 12 4.02 10.07 13.87
CA ALA A 12 4.16 8.73 14.45
C ALA A 12 5.15 8.69 15.63
N GLY A 13 6.14 9.59 15.65
CA GLY A 13 7.22 9.57 16.65
C GLY A 13 8.18 8.38 16.51
N ASP A 14 7.92 7.44 15.60
CA ASP A 14 8.72 6.26 15.31
C ASP A 14 8.94 6.14 13.79
N ALA A 15 10.21 6.08 13.39
CA ALA A 15 10.59 6.06 11.98
C ALA A 15 10.19 4.78 11.24
N SER A 16 10.15 3.64 11.94
CA SER A 16 9.76 2.35 11.37
C SER A 16 8.25 2.29 11.17
N LEU A 17 7.48 2.74 12.16
CA LEU A 17 6.03 2.87 12.05
C LEU A 17 5.66 3.84 10.93
N ALA A 18 6.33 4.98 10.83
CA ALA A 18 6.07 5.94 9.78
C ALA A 18 6.30 5.38 8.38
N LEU A 19 7.35 4.56 8.22
CA LEU A 19 7.64 3.91 6.96
C LEU A 19 6.60 2.83 6.61
N ASN A 20 6.16 2.03 7.60
CA ASN A 20 5.06 1.09 7.42
C ASN A 20 3.77 1.82 7.00
N LEU A 21 3.41 2.91 7.67
CA LEU A 21 2.21 3.68 7.33
C LEU A 21 2.28 4.28 5.92
N TYR A 22 3.44 4.81 5.53
CA TYR A 22 3.67 5.35 4.19
C TYR A 22 3.42 4.30 3.10
N TYR A 23 3.84 3.05 3.32
CA TYR A 23 3.62 1.98 2.35
C TYR A 23 2.24 1.32 2.44
N TYR A 24 1.72 1.14 3.65
CA TYR A 24 0.49 0.37 3.88
C TYR A 24 -0.77 1.17 3.56
N ILE A 25 -0.80 2.48 3.82
CA ILE A 25 -2.02 3.28 3.58
C ILE A 25 -2.37 3.30 2.08
N PRO A 26 -1.46 3.64 1.16
CA PRO A 26 -1.76 3.63 -0.27
C PRO A 26 -2.11 2.24 -0.80
N ALA A 27 -1.42 1.19 -0.33
CA ALA A 27 -1.72 -0.20 -0.70
C ALA A 27 -3.12 -0.62 -0.25
N ALA A 28 -3.49 -0.31 1.00
CA ALA A 28 -4.83 -0.59 1.52
C ALA A 28 -5.92 0.12 0.71
N PHE A 29 -5.74 1.41 0.40
CA PHE A 29 -6.68 2.14 -0.47
C PHE A 29 -6.78 1.52 -1.86
N CYS A 30 -5.65 1.07 -2.44
CA CYS A 30 -5.66 0.41 -3.74
C CYS A 30 -6.53 -0.85 -3.74
N ARG A 31 -6.33 -1.73 -2.75
CA ARG A 31 -7.10 -2.98 -2.59
C ARG A 31 -8.58 -2.76 -2.28
N ILE A 32 -8.91 -1.66 -1.61
CA ILE A 32 -10.31 -1.28 -1.35
C ILE A 32 -11.00 -0.80 -2.63
N VAL A 33 -10.31 0.04 -3.43
CA VAL A 33 -10.87 0.64 -4.65
C VAL A 33 -10.95 -0.37 -5.79
N TYR A 34 -9.97 -1.27 -5.89
CA TYR A 34 -9.87 -2.29 -6.92
C TYR A 34 -9.79 -3.67 -6.24
N PRO A 35 -10.89 -4.26 -5.77
CA PRO A 35 -10.85 -5.54 -5.06
C PRO A 35 -10.66 -6.77 -5.96
N GLU A 36 -10.80 -6.63 -7.28
CA GLU A 36 -10.83 -7.74 -8.23
C GLU A 36 -9.47 -8.44 -8.50
N PRO A 37 -8.31 -7.74 -8.52
CA PRO A 37 -7.02 -8.39 -8.71
C PRO A 37 -6.67 -9.37 -7.58
N GLU A 38 -5.91 -10.40 -7.91
CA GLU A 38 -5.35 -11.32 -6.93
C GLU A 38 -4.12 -10.68 -6.26
N TYR A 39 -4.34 -10.00 -5.14
CA TYR A 39 -3.26 -9.37 -4.38
C TYR A 39 -2.44 -10.38 -3.60
N SER A 40 -1.10 -10.24 -3.66
CA SER A 40 -0.23 -10.96 -2.75
C SER A 40 -0.53 -10.62 -1.29
N ASN A 41 -0.63 -11.66 -0.47
CA ASN A 41 -0.69 -11.54 0.99
C ASN A 41 0.72 -11.48 1.62
N GLU A 42 1.78 -11.46 0.81
CA GLU A 42 3.15 -11.35 1.29
C GLU A 42 3.75 -9.98 0.98
N ILE A 43 4.60 -9.51 1.88
CA ILE A 43 5.48 -8.36 1.67
C ILE A 43 6.91 -8.76 1.90
N VAL A 44 7.79 -8.13 1.13
CA VAL A 44 9.23 -8.35 1.22
C VAL A 44 9.86 -7.07 1.76
N LEU A 45 10.38 -7.14 2.99
CA LEU A 45 11.12 -6.05 3.60
C LEU A 45 12.59 -6.23 3.27
N ALA A 46 13.13 -5.33 2.44
CA ALA A 46 14.54 -5.30 2.08
C ALA A 46 15.25 -4.22 2.90
N LYS A 47 16.16 -4.63 3.79
CA LYS A 47 17.06 -3.69 4.47
C LYS A 47 18.37 -3.58 3.68
N SER A 48 18.77 -2.34 3.40
CA SER A 48 19.96 -1.97 2.59
C SER A 48 21.13 -2.94 2.79
N GLY A 49 21.29 -3.87 1.85
CA GLY A 49 22.50 -4.68 1.70
C GLY A 49 22.45 -6.18 1.95
N LYS A 50 21.34 -6.83 2.41
CA LYS A 50 21.19 -8.31 2.35
C LYS A 50 19.94 -8.92 2.98
N THR A 51 19.31 -8.27 3.97
CA THR A 51 18.25 -8.94 4.73
C THR A 51 16.92 -8.75 4.03
N ILE A 52 16.44 -9.84 3.44
CA ILE A 52 15.11 -9.99 2.86
C ILE A 52 14.27 -10.72 3.91
N ARG A 53 13.23 -10.07 4.44
CA ARG A 53 12.24 -10.75 5.27
C ARG A 53 10.91 -10.76 4.54
N THR A 54 10.37 -11.93 4.34
CA THR A 54 8.99 -12.10 3.86
C THR A 54 8.07 -12.13 5.08
N HIS A 55 7.05 -11.28 5.07
CA HIS A 55 6.01 -11.26 6.09
C HIS A 55 4.65 -11.43 5.44
N SER A 56 3.76 -12.17 6.10
CA SER A 56 2.34 -12.26 5.76
C SER A 56 1.64 -10.98 6.21
N LEU A 57 1.02 -10.26 5.28
CA LEU A 57 0.15 -9.12 5.56
C LEU A 57 -1.05 -9.53 6.43
N ALA A 58 -1.57 -10.75 6.23
CA ALA A 58 -2.62 -11.32 7.06
C ALA A 58 -2.19 -11.54 8.52
N ASP A 59 -0.90 -11.47 8.85
CA ASP A 59 -0.40 -11.55 10.24
C ASP A 59 0.17 -10.23 10.76
N ASP A 60 0.34 -9.23 9.88
CA ASP A 60 0.82 -7.91 10.23
C ASP A 60 -0.28 -7.08 10.92
N LYS A 61 -0.12 -6.83 12.22
CA LYS A 61 -1.07 -6.06 13.03
C LYS A 61 -1.24 -4.63 12.54
N ILE A 62 -0.17 -4.00 12.04
CA ILE A 62 -0.22 -2.62 11.55
C ILE A 62 -1.02 -2.60 10.26
N PHE A 63 -0.78 -3.53 9.34
CA PHE A 63 -1.54 -3.61 8.11
C PHE A 63 -3.02 -3.87 8.35
N LYS A 64 -3.38 -4.75 9.29
CA LYS A 64 -4.78 -4.97 9.69
C LYS A 64 -5.47 -3.69 10.14
N VAL A 65 -4.84 -2.93 11.04
CA VAL A 65 -5.37 -1.65 11.53
C VAL A 65 -5.49 -0.65 10.39
N VAL A 66 -4.48 -0.54 9.53
CA VAL A 66 -4.52 0.34 8.37
C VAL A 66 -5.65 -0.05 7.41
N MET A 67 -5.84 -1.33 7.13
CA MET A 67 -6.92 -1.81 6.26
C MET A 67 -8.30 -1.46 6.83
N GLU A 68 -8.49 -1.68 8.13
CA GLU A 68 -9.74 -1.35 8.82
C GLU A 68 -10.02 0.17 8.79
N GLU A 69 -9.05 0.99 9.16
CA GLU A 69 -9.20 2.45 9.21
C GLU A 69 -9.32 3.06 7.81
N SER A 70 -8.59 2.57 6.81
CA SER A 70 -8.76 2.96 5.41
C SER A 70 -10.17 2.61 4.90
N SER A 71 -10.69 1.43 5.25
CA SER A 71 -12.06 1.03 4.88
C SER A 71 -13.11 1.94 5.49
N LYS A 72 -12.99 2.26 6.79
CA LYS A 72 -13.87 3.23 7.47
C LYS A 72 -13.73 4.64 6.90
N SER A 73 -12.52 5.06 6.56
CA SER A 73 -12.25 6.36 5.96
C SER A 73 -12.91 6.48 4.59
N TYR A 74 -12.73 5.46 3.74
CA TYR A 74 -13.36 5.35 2.44
C TYR A 74 -14.89 5.39 2.53
N ALA A 75 -15.47 4.63 3.46
CA ALA A 75 -16.92 4.62 3.64
C ALA A 75 -17.51 5.97 4.12
N ARG A 76 -16.71 6.81 4.79
CA ARG A 76 -17.13 8.13 5.29
C ARG A 76 -16.97 9.24 4.26
N ASP A 77 -15.86 9.24 3.52
CA ASP A 77 -15.49 10.30 2.58
C ASP A 77 -14.52 9.77 1.51
N ASN A 78 -15.11 9.47 0.34
CA ASN A 78 -14.48 8.85 -0.84
C ASN A 78 -14.48 9.78 -2.06
N THR A 79 -14.22 11.08 -1.88
CA THR A 79 -14.04 11.97 -3.04
C THR A 79 -12.91 11.48 -3.95
N ALA A 80 -13.13 11.57 -5.26
CA ALA A 80 -12.20 11.06 -6.26
C ALA A 80 -10.80 11.69 -6.12
N ASP A 81 -10.71 13.01 -5.93
CA ASP A 81 -9.44 13.72 -5.77
C ASP A 81 -8.64 13.23 -4.57
N LYS A 82 -9.32 13.01 -3.44
CA LYS A 82 -8.69 12.51 -2.21
C LYS A 82 -8.16 11.10 -2.42
N ILE A 83 -8.98 10.21 -3.00
CA ILE A 83 -8.57 8.83 -3.28
C ILE A 83 -7.39 8.80 -4.23
N VAL A 84 -7.46 9.53 -5.35
CA VAL A 84 -6.37 9.59 -6.33
C VAL A 84 -5.10 10.10 -5.68
N SER A 85 -5.17 11.15 -4.84
CA SER A 85 -4.00 11.67 -4.14
C SER A 85 -3.33 10.65 -3.21
N ILE A 86 -4.07 9.65 -2.72
CA ILE A 86 -3.52 8.53 -1.94
C ILE A 86 -2.96 7.44 -2.87
N LEU A 87 -3.74 7.05 -3.88
CA LEU A 87 -3.41 5.94 -4.78
C LEU A 87 -2.11 6.17 -5.56
N VAL A 88 -1.78 7.41 -5.94
CA VAL A 88 -0.54 7.72 -6.67
C VAL A 88 0.74 7.38 -5.89
N HIS A 89 0.65 7.15 -4.58
CA HIS A 89 1.76 6.67 -3.76
C HIS A 89 1.83 5.14 -3.64
N SER A 90 0.89 4.41 -4.24
CA SER A 90 0.84 2.95 -4.22
C SER A 90 1.57 2.34 -5.42
N ALA A 91 2.56 1.49 -5.14
CA ALA A 91 3.18 0.65 -6.18
C ALA A 91 2.18 -0.32 -6.82
N GLU A 92 1.17 -0.77 -6.05
CA GLU A 92 0.10 -1.63 -6.57
C GLU A 92 -0.75 -0.87 -7.59
N PHE A 93 -1.07 0.40 -7.31
CA PHE A 93 -1.83 1.24 -8.22
C PHE A 93 -1.05 1.57 -9.49
N ASP A 94 0.25 1.88 -9.39
CA ASP A 94 1.11 2.11 -10.57
C ASP A 94 1.14 0.88 -11.50
N ALA A 95 1.29 -0.32 -10.92
CA ALA A 95 1.26 -1.56 -11.68
C ALA A 95 -0.11 -1.82 -12.33
N LEU A 96 -1.21 -1.61 -11.58
CA LEU A 96 -2.58 -1.70 -12.11
C LEU A 96 -2.79 -0.75 -13.28
N ASN A 97 -2.45 0.52 -13.09
CA ASN A 97 -2.67 1.54 -14.11
C ASN A 97 -1.91 1.20 -15.40
N LYS A 98 -0.67 0.72 -15.29
CA LYS A 98 0.12 0.23 -16.44
C LYS A 98 -0.53 -0.95 -17.13
N ALA A 99 -1.00 -1.95 -16.37
CA ALA A 99 -1.62 -3.14 -16.92
C ALA A 99 -2.95 -2.85 -17.63
N LEU A 100 -3.78 -1.97 -17.04
CA LEU A 100 -5.03 -1.51 -17.63
C LEU A 100 -4.79 -0.73 -18.92
N HIS A 101 -3.80 0.17 -18.94
CA HIS A 101 -3.41 0.87 -20.17
C HIS A 101 -2.87 -0.06 -21.26
N ALA A 102 -2.32 -1.21 -20.89
CA ALA A 102 -1.91 -2.25 -21.84
C ALA A 102 -3.07 -3.14 -22.34
N GLY A 103 -4.30 -2.88 -21.89
CA GLY A 103 -5.51 -3.62 -22.29
C GLY A 103 -5.84 -4.84 -21.43
N SER A 104 -5.19 -5.00 -20.28
CA SER A 104 -5.51 -6.08 -19.33
C SER A 104 -6.85 -5.82 -18.64
N SER A 105 -7.54 -6.87 -18.22
CA SER A 105 -8.70 -6.77 -17.32
C SER A 105 -8.23 -6.85 -15.87
N LEU A 106 -8.99 -6.33 -14.91
CA LEU A 106 -8.63 -6.42 -13.49
C LEU A 106 -8.61 -7.87 -12.97
N GLN A 107 -9.52 -8.71 -13.47
CA GLN A 107 -9.69 -10.08 -12.99
C GLN A 107 -8.54 -11.01 -13.40
N ASP A 108 -7.80 -10.64 -14.44
CA ASP A 108 -6.67 -11.42 -14.95
C ASP A 108 -5.34 -11.02 -14.28
N LEU A 109 -5.35 -10.04 -13.36
CA LEU A 109 -4.15 -9.53 -12.72
C LEU A 109 -3.85 -10.24 -11.42
N GLY A 110 -2.65 -10.82 -11.34
CA GLY A 110 -2.05 -11.32 -10.12
C GLY A 110 -0.84 -10.48 -9.71
N PHE A 111 -0.75 -10.15 -8.43
CA PHE A 111 0.36 -9.39 -7.88
C PHE A 111 1.40 -10.30 -7.23
N SER A 112 2.67 -10.07 -7.56
CA SER A 112 3.77 -10.55 -6.74
C SER A 112 3.87 -9.77 -5.43
N PRO A 113 4.53 -10.32 -4.38
CA PRO A 113 4.79 -9.60 -3.14
C PRO A 113 5.44 -8.23 -3.36
N SER A 114 4.91 -7.20 -2.69
CA SER A 114 5.49 -5.85 -2.72
C SER A 114 6.82 -5.82 -1.98
N VAL A 115 7.83 -5.17 -2.57
CA VAL A 115 9.16 -5.00 -1.95
C VAL A 115 9.28 -3.60 -1.36
N TYR A 116 9.44 -3.50 -0.05
CA TYR A 116 9.64 -2.23 0.65
C TYR A 116 11.08 -2.12 1.15
N ASN A 117 11.72 -0.99 0.84
CA ASN A 117 13.07 -0.71 1.30
C ASN A 117 13.01 -0.02 2.67
N LEU A 118 13.51 -0.71 3.71
CA LEU A 118 13.65 -0.20 5.08
C LEU A 118 15.05 0.34 5.37
#